data_AF-A0AAV4RTY4-F1
#
_entry.id   AF-A0AAV4RTY4-F1
#
_cell.length_a   1.000
_cell.length_b   1.000
_cell.length_c   1.000
_cell.angle_alpha   90.00
_cell.angle_beta   90.00
_cell.angle_gamma   90.00
#
_symmetry.space_group_name_H-M   'P 1'
#
loop_
_entity.id
_entity.type
_entity.pdbx_description
1 polymer ?
#
loop_
_entity_poly.entity_id
_entity_poly.type
_entity_poly.pdbx_seq_one_letter_code
_entity_poly.pdbx_strand_id
1 'polypeptide(L)'
;MPPIMVKYSDSLKELIAEISKKFHDEVRIKLAGEHLKIFPNNSDNHRLITNYLKNSQTEYYVITPKNLRPLKAVLKGLPVSYNVNEIST
;
A
#
# COMPACT_ATOMS: atom_id res chain seq x y z
N MET A 1 -10.97 3.26 -1.79
CA MET A 1 -10.16 2.11 -1.34
C MET A 1 -8.69 2.45 -1.36
N PRO A 2 -7.85 1.83 -0.51
CA PRO A 2 -6.41 2.08 -0.57
C PRO A 2 -5.82 1.56 -1.89
N PRO A 3 -4.81 2.25 -2.44
CA PRO A 3 -4.08 1.75 -3.60
C PRO A 3 -3.21 0.55 -3.21
N ILE A 4 -3.06 -0.37 -4.16
CA ILE A 4 -2.13 -1.48 -4.10
C ILE A 4 -0.83 -1.03 -4.76
N MET A 5 0.28 -1.21 -4.06
CA MET A 5 1.61 -0.82 -4.50
C MET A 5 2.41 -2.06 -4.84
N VAL A 6 2.96 -2.13 -6.04
CA VAL A 6 3.83 -3.22 -6.50
C VAL A 6 5.21 -2.65 -6.76
N LYS A 7 6.26 -3.31 -6.27
CA LYS A 7 7.65 -2.89 -6.53
C LYS A 7 8.01 -3.12 -8.00
N TYR A 8 8.78 -2.21 -8.57
CA TYR A 8 9.27 -2.35 -9.94
C TYR A 8 10.10 -3.62 -10.09
N SER A 9 9.85 -4.37 -11.18
CA SER A 9 10.59 -5.56 -11.59
C SER A 9 10.62 -5.62 -13.12
N ASP A 10 11.50 -6.44 -13.69
CA ASP A 10 11.66 -6.55 -15.15
C ASP A 10 10.37 -7.04 -15.84
N SER A 11 9.55 -7.83 -15.14
CA SER A 11 8.26 -8.35 -15.60
C SER A 11 7.09 -7.37 -15.44
N LEU A 12 7.32 -6.11 -15.05
CA LEU A 12 6.25 -5.14 -14.77
C LEU A 12 5.38 -4.86 -16.00
N LYS A 13 5.96 -4.85 -17.21
CA LYS A 13 5.19 -4.61 -18.44
C LYS A 13 4.15 -5.70 -18.68
N GLU A 14 4.52 -6.95 -18.42
CA GLU A 14 3.63 -8.10 -18.54
C GLU A 14 2.52 -8.04 -17.48
N LEU A 15 2.87 -7.69 -16.25
CA LEU A 15 1.91 -7.49 -15.17
C LEU A 15 0.88 -6.40 -15.51
N ILE A 16 1.33 -5.25 -16.02
CA ILE A 16 0.44 -4.16 -16.42
C ILE A 16 -0.50 -4.64 -17.53
N ALA A 17 0.03 -5.31 -18.56
CA ALA A 17 -0.77 -5.84 -19.66
C ALA A 17 -1.80 -6.86 -19.18
N GLU A 18 -1.44 -7.75 -18.25
CA GLU A 18 -2.33 -8.77 -17.71
C GLU A 18 -3.44 -8.16 -16.85
N ILE A 19 -3.10 -7.19 -15.98
CA ILE A 19 -4.08 -6.48 -15.15
C ILE A 19 -5.03 -5.67 -16.05
N SER A 20 -4.51 -4.93 -17.03
CA SER A 20 -5.33 -4.20 -17.99
C SER A 20 -6.24 -5.12 -18.81
N LYS A 21 -5.79 -6.34 -19.14
CA LYS A 21 -6.61 -7.34 -19.84
C LYS A 21 -7.69 -7.95 -18.96
N LYS A 22 -7.41 -8.20 -17.68
CA LYS A 22 -8.37 -8.83 -16.75
C LYS A 22 -9.41 -7.87 -16.19
N PHE A 23 -9.02 -6.61 -15.97
CA PHE A 23 -9.84 -5.66 -15.22
C PHE A 23 -10.22 -4.40 -16.03
N HIS A 24 -9.71 -4.25 -17.26
CA HIS A 24 -10.07 -3.17 -18.19
C HIS A 24 -10.09 -1.79 -17.52
N ASP A 25 -11.18 -1.03 -17.68
CA ASP A 25 -11.36 0.33 -17.18
C ASP A 25 -11.73 0.39 -15.68
N GLU A 26 -11.88 -0.76 -15.01
CA GLU A 26 -12.24 -0.83 -13.59
C GLU A 26 -11.06 -0.60 -12.65
N VAL A 27 -9.86 -0.44 -13.20
CA VAL A 27 -8.62 -0.26 -12.45
C VAL A 27 -7.77 0.81 -13.12
N ARG A 28 -7.37 1.81 -12.35
CA ARG A 28 -6.44 2.85 -12.83
C ARG A 28 -5.02 2.52 -12.38
N ILE A 29 -4.07 2.52 -13.31
CA ILE A 29 -2.66 2.20 -13.05
C ILE A 29 -1.82 3.46 -13.22
N LYS A 30 -0.90 3.72 -12.28
CA LYS A 30 0.03 4.86 -12.33
C LYS A 30 1.42 4.45 -11.88
N LEU A 31 2.43 4.72 -12.70
CA LEU A 31 3.83 4.58 -12.30
C LEU A 31 4.23 5.74 -11.36
N ALA A 32 4.89 5.43 -10.26
CA ALA A 32 5.34 6.38 -9.26
C ALA A 32 6.74 6.00 -8.74
N GLY A 33 7.77 6.47 -9.44
CA GLY A 33 9.16 6.08 -9.17
C GLY A 33 9.36 4.58 -9.37
N GLU A 34 9.96 3.92 -8.38
CA GLU A 34 10.21 2.47 -8.36
C GLU A 34 8.97 1.64 -8.01
N HIS A 35 7.78 2.23 -8.01
CA HIS A 35 6.55 1.53 -7.65
C HIS A 35 5.45 1.75 -8.69
N LEU A 36 4.67 0.70 -8.91
CA LEU A 36 3.43 0.75 -9.64
C LEU A 36 2.28 0.90 -8.65
N LYS A 37 1.49 1.97 -8.80
CA LYS A 37 0.27 2.20 -8.03
C LYS A 37 -0.92 1.72 -8.82
N ILE A 38 -1.66 0.78 -8.25
CA ILE A 38 -2.90 0.24 -8.79
C ILE A 38 -4.04 0.77 -7.94
N PHE A 39 -5.02 1.43 -8.57
CA PHE A 39 -6.20 1.99 -7.94
C PHE A 39 -7.44 1.21 -8.40
N PRO A 40 -7.92 0.26 -7.59
CA PRO A 40 -9.14 -0.48 -7.88
C PRO A 40 -10.37 0.39 -7.62
N ASN A 41 -11.38 0.30 -8.49
CA ASN A 41 -12.64 1.05 -8.33
C ASN A 41 -13.60 0.40 -7.31
N ASN A 42 -13.54 -0.93 -7.14
CA ASN A 42 -14.44 -1.72 -6.27
C ASN A 42 -13.65 -2.66 -5.32
N SER A 43 -14.33 -3.14 -4.27
CA SER A 43 -13.77 -4.04 -3.25
C SER A 43 -13.34 -5.38 -3.84
N ASP A 44 -14.12 -5.89 -4.77
CA ASP A 44 -13.91 -7.20 -5.38
C ASP A 44 -12.65 -7.21 -6.23
N ASN A 45 -12.39 -6.19 -7.06
CA ASN A 45 -11.17 -6.11 -7.86
C ASN A 45 -9.94 -5.98 -6.98
N HIS A 46 -10.01 -5.23 -5.88
CA HIS A 46 -8.87 -5.18 -4.95
C HIS A 46 -8.57 -6.56 -4.35
N ARG A 47 -9.60 -7.34 -4.00
CA ARG A 47 -9.39 -8.71 -3.52
C ARG A 47 -8.82 -9.61 -4.62
N LEU A 48 -9.34 -9.52 -5.84
CA LEU A 48 -8.87 -10.30 -6.98
C LEU A 48 -7.41 -9.97 -7.35
N ILE A 49 -7.06 -8.68 -7.39
CA ILE A 49 -5.70 -8.22 -7.68
C ILE A 49 -4.74 -8.65 -6.57
N THR A 50 -5.11 -8.47 -5.30
CA THR A 50 -4.24 -8.92 -4.18
C THR A 50 -4.06 -10.43 -4.16
N ASN A 51 -5.11 -11.21 -4.44
CA ASN A 51 -5.00 -12.67 -4.57
C ASN A 51 -4.12 -13.08 -5.75
N TYR A 52 -4.27 -12.42 -6.90
CA TYR A 52 -3.41 -12.66 -8.05
C TYR A 52 -1.95 -12.38 -7.73
N LEU A 53 -1.64 -11.23 -7.11
CA LEU A 53 -0.27 -10.86 -6.71
C LEU A 53 0.33 -11.83 -5.68
N LYS A 54 -0.48 -12.35 -4.75
CA LYS A 54 -0.06 -13.43 -3.83
C LYS A 54 0.31 -14.70 -4.59
N ASN A 55 -0.51 -15.11 -5.55
CA ASN A 55 -0.29 -16.34 -6.32
C ASN A 55 0.90 -16.23 -7.28
N SER A 56 1.15 -15.05 -7.84
CA SER A 56 2.32 -14.76 -8.67
C SER A 56 3.60 -14.52 -7.86
N GLN A 57 3.54 -14.70 -6.53
CA GLN A 57 4.65 -14.48 -5.59
C GLN A 57 5.30 -13.09 -5.74
N THR A 58 4.51 -12.11 -6.18
CA THR A 58 4.97 -10.74 -6.43
C THR A 58 4.83 -9.93 -5.16
N GLU A 59 5.91 -9.30 -4.71
CA GLU A 59 5.88 -8.43 -3.54
C GLU A 59 4.98 -7.22 -3.77
N TYR A 60 4.01 -7.03 -2.88
CA TYR A 60 3.12 -5.89 -2.90
C TYR A 60 2.81 -5.41 -1.47
N TYR A 61 2.42 -4.15 -1.36
CA TYR A 61 1.93 -3.58 -0.10
C TYR A 61 0.69 -2.74 -0.34
N VAL A 62 -0.20 -2.71 0.65
CA VAL A 62 -1.41 -1.90 0.64
C VAL A 62 -1.21 -0.74 1.61
N ILE A 63 -1.37 0.49 1.13
CA ILE A 63 -1.21 1.66 1.99
C ILE A 63 -2.40 1.75 2.94
N THR A 64 -2.15 1.70 4.23
CA THR A 64 -3.20 1.89 5.24
C THR A 64 -3.89 3.26 5.05
N PRO A 65 -5.24 3.29 4.98
CA PRO A 65 -6.02 4.52 4.94
C PRO A 65 -5.64 5.48 6.07
N LYS A 66 -5.69 6.79 5.84
CA LYS A 66 -5.23 7.80 6.81
C LYS A 66 -5.91 7.67 8.19
N ASN A 67 -7.20 7.35 8.21
CA ASN A 67 -8.00 7.18 9.44
C ASN A 67 -7.62 5.94 10.26
N LEU A 68 -6.93 4.97 9.67
CA LEU A 68 -6.48 3.74 10.33
C LEU A 68 -4.99 3.78 10.66
N ARG A 69 -4.29 4.87 10.33
CA ARG A 69 -2.87 5.00 10.68
C ARG A 69 -2.74 5.35 12.17
N PRO A 70 -1.82 4.72 12.91
CA PRO A 70 -1.58 5.07 14.31
C PRO A 70 -1.11 6.53 14.40
N LEU A 71 -1.64 7.27 15.37
CA LEU A 71 -1.16 8.61 15.72
C LEU A 71 0.13 8.47 16.52
N LYS A 72 1.25 8.96 15.97
CA LYS A 72 2.52 9.08 16.70
C LYS A 72 2.67 10.51 17.20
N ALA A 73 2.53 10.70 18.51
CA ALA A 73 2.92 11.93 19.18
C ALA A 73 4.37 11.84 19.67
N VAL A 74 5.12 12.94 19.64
CA VAL A 74 6.47 13.03 20.18
C VAL A 74 6.52 14.19 21.15
N LEU A 75 6.78 13.90 22.42
CA LEU A 75 7.04 14.92 23.44
C LEU A 75 8.52 15.31 23.39
N LYS A 76 8.81 16.61 23.30
CA LYS A 76 10.16 17.17 23.27
C LYS A 76 10.36 18.13 24.45
N GLY A 77 11.60 18.31 24.87
CA GLY A 77 11.93 19.21 25.99
C GLY A 77 11.80 18.58 27.38
N LEU A 78 11.68 17.25 27.46
CA LEU A 78 11.73 16.53 28.73
C LEU A 78 13.19 16.46 29.24
N PRO A 79 13.42 16.62 30.55
CA PRO A 79 14.72 16.34 31.16
C PRO A 79 15.17 14.90 30.88
N VAL A 80 16.49 14.67 30.79
CA VAL A 80 17.05 13.31 30.58
C VAL A 80 16.69 12.36 31.73
N SER A 81 16.53 12.89 32.94
CA SER A 81 16.11 12.15 34.13
C SER A 81 14.61 11.85 34.19
N TYR A 82 13.83 12.33 33.21
CA TYR A 82 12.38 12.19 33.24
C TYR A 82 11.96 10.73 33.03
N ASN A 83 11.10 10.23 33.91
CA ASN A 83 10.63 8.85 33.89
C ASN A 83 9.54 8.66 32.82
N VAL A 84 9.81 7.83 31.81
CA VAL A 84 8.88 7.59 30.69
C VAL A 84 7.57 6.93 31.14
N ASN A 85 7.59 6.18 32.25
CA ASN A 85 6.40 5.49 32.77
C ASN A 85 5.38 6.46 33.41
N GLU A 86 5.75 7.71 33.67
CA GLU A 86 4.83 8.73 34.18
C GLU A 86 3.99 9.38 33.05
N ILE A 87 4.36 9.16 31.78
CA ILE A 87 3.68 9.73 30.61
C ILE A 87 2.61 8.79 30.04
N SER A 88 2.64 7.50 30.36
CA SER A 88 1.67 6.54 29.86
C SER A 88 0.31 6.72 30.55
N THR A 89 -0.71 7.10 29.78
CA THR A 89 -2.13 7.02 30.15
C THR A 89 -2.62 5.58 30.13
#